data_AF-A0A2G1ZB51-F1
#
_entry.id   AF-A0A2G1ZB51-F1
#
_cell.length_a   1.000
_cell.length_b   1.000
_cell.length_c   1.000
_cell.angle_alpha   90.00
_cell.angle_beta   90.00
_cell.angle_gamma   90.00
#
_symmetry.space_group_name_H-M   'P 1'
#
loop_
_entity.id
_entity.type
_entity.pdbx_description
1 polymer ?
#
loop_
_entity_poly.entity_id
_entity_poly.type
_entity_poly.pdbx_seq_one_letter_code
_entity_poly.pdbx_strand_id
1 'polypeptide(L)' 'MELVLLADKPEAIPQLAKWYNDEWGTATLNKGADDSSRSTQALEDKLKDYLNRDKLPLILLATDQDEDGGTRVIA' A
#
# COMPACT_ATOMS: atom_id res chain seq x y z
N MET A 1 -10.16 -10.72 11.32
CA MET A 1 -10.17 -9.51 10.46
C MET A 1 -10.43 -8.24 11.28
N GLU A 2 -9.49 -7.31 11.21
CA GLU A 2 -9.50 -5.99 11.84
C GLU A 2 -9.10 -4.93 10.80
N LEU A 3 -9.55 -3.68 10.96
CA LEU A 3 -9.11 -2.55 10.14
C LEU A 3 -8.20 -1.66 10.97
N VAL A 4 -6.98 -1.43 10.47
CA VAL A 4 -5.98 -0.55 11.11
C VAL A 4 -5.52 0.51 10.14
N LEU A 5 -4.89 1.58 10.63
CA LEU A 5 -4.31 2.59 9.73
C LEU A 5 -2.94 2.11 9.23
N LEU A 6 -2.58 2.47 8.01
CA LEU A 6 -1.20 2.32 7.51
C LEU A 6 -0.19 3.03 8.43
N ALA A 7 -0.62 4.12 9.09
CA ALA A 7 0.16 4.84 10.10
C ALA A 7 0.51 4.00 11.34
N ASP A 8 -0.20 2.89 11.58
CA ASP A 8 0.08 1.93 12.65
C ASP A 8 0.97 0.77 12.18
N LYS A 9 1.02 0.52 10.86
CA LYS A 9 1.81 -0.55 10.23
C LYS A 9 2.60 -0.05 9.00
N PRO A 10 3.55 0.90 9.18
CA PRO A 10 4.33 1.44 8.07
C PRO A 10 5.17 0.36 7.34
N GLU A 11 5.46 -0.77 7.99
CA GLU A 11 6.11 -1.94 7.40
C GLU A 11 5.30 -2.59 6.26
N ALA A 12 4.00 -2.29 6.16
CA ALA A 12 3.13 -2.80 5.10
C ALA A 12 3.32 -2.07 3.75
N ILE A 13 4.03 -0.93 3.73
CA ILE A 13 4.20 -0.09 2.53
C ILE A 13 4.73 -0.88 1.32
N PRO A 14 5.80 -1.70 1.43
CA PRO A 14 6.32 -2.43 0.27
C PRO A 14 5.31 -3.45 -0.28
N GLN A 15 4.58 -4.12 0.59
CA GLN A 15 3.53 -5.06 0.19
C GLN A 15 2.39 -4.33 -0.54
N LEU A 16 1.92 -3.21 0.01
CA LEU A 16 0.82 -2.43 -0.56
C LEU A 16 1.21 -1.81 -1.91
N ALA A 17 2.40 -1.24 -2.01
CA ALA A 17 2.92 -0.66 -3.25
C ALA A 17 3.05 -1.72 -4.35
N LYS A 18 3.59 -2.90 -4.00
CA LYS A 18 3.71 -4.02 -4.95
C LYS A 18 2.34 -4.50 -5.40
N TRP A 19 1.42 -4.77 -4.46
CA TRP A 19 0.08 -5.21 -4.77
C TRP A 19 -0.66 -4.22 -5.68
N TYR A 20 -0.62 -2.92 -5.33
CA TYR A 20 -1.27 -1.89 -6.15
C TYR A 20 -0.69 -1.83 -7.56
N ASN A 21 0.64 -1.89 -7.69
CA ASN A 21 1.28 -1.88 -9.00
C ASN A 21 1.01 -3.17 -9.80
N ASP A 22 0.95 -4.33 -9.16
CA ASP A 22 0.65 -5.59 -9.84
C ASP A 22 -0.78 -5.61 -10.37
N GLU A 23 -1.75 -5.17 -9.57
CA GLU A 23 -3.18 -5.16 -9.93
C GLU A 23 -3.54 -4.02 -10.90
N TRP A 24 -2.98 -2.83 -10.69
CA TRP A 24 -3.42 -1.61 -11.39
C TRP A 24 -2.34 -0.97 -12.27
N GLY A 25 -1.06 -1.34 -12.11
CA GLY A 25 0.07 -0.76 -12.83
C GLY A 25 0.20 -1.21 -14.29
N THR A 26 -0.38 -2.37 -14.66
CA THR A 26 -0.33 -2.90 -16.04
C THR A 26 -1.47 -2.42 -16.94
N ALA A 27 -2.60 -1.96 -16.40
CA ALA A 27 -3.81 -1.64 -17.17
C ALA A 27 -3.73 -0.33 -18.01
N THR A 28 -2.68 0.48 -17.83
CA THR A 28 -2.49 1.75 -18.57
C THR A 28 -1.28 1.72 -19.51
N LEU A 29 -1.09 0.62 -20.25
CA LEU A 29 -0.17 0.57 -21.39
C LEU A 29 -0.67 1.45 -22.55
N ASN A 30 -0.73 2.77 -22.33
CA ASN A 30 -0.43 3.73 -23.39
C ASN A 30 1.07 3.58 -23.67
N LYS A 31 1.39 2.72 -24.64
CA LYS A 31 2.75 2.49 -25.16
C LYS A 31 3.37 3.84 -25.54
N GLY A 32 4.09 4.49 -24.61
CA GLY A 32 4.74 5.77 -24.86
C GLY A 32 4.87 6.70 -23.65
N ALA A 33 4.17 6.46 -22.55
CA ALA A 33 4.40 7.22 -21.31
C ALA A 33 5.49 6.51 -20.49
N ASP A 34 6.68 7.10 -20.44
CA ASP A 34 7.70 6.78 -19.43
C ASP A 34 7.21 7.28 -18.06
N ASP A 35 6.27 6.54 -17.48
CA ASP A 35 5.62 6.92 -16.22
C ASP A 35 6.35 6.27 -15.04
N SER A 36 7.62 6.63 -14.86
CA SER A 36 8.46 6.24 -13.71
C SER A 36 7.82 6.57 -12.35
N SER A 37 6.85 7.50 -12.34
CA SER A 37 6.02 7.86 -11.20
C SER A 37 5.04 6.76 -10.76
N ARG A 38 4.84 5.72 -11.59
CA ARG A 38 4.00 4.55 -11.28
C ARG A 38 4.78 3.29 -10.91
N SER A 39 6.10 3.38 -10.80
CA SER A 39 6.88 2.26 -10.29
C SER A 39 6.48 1.92 -8.84
N THR A 40 6.68 0.66 -8.44
CA THR A 40 6.52 0.23 -7.04
C THR A 40 7.28 1.17 -6.10
N GLN A 41 8.51 1.56 -6.46
CA GLN A 41 9.31 2.47 -5.64
C GLN A 41 8.68 3.86 -5.50
N ALA A 42 8.15 4.43 -6.58
CA ALA A 42 7.48 5.73 -6.54
C ALA A 42 6.19 5.67 -5.69
N LEU A 43 5.48 4.55 -5.72
CA LEU A 43 4.32 4.31 -4.84
C LEU A 43 4.72 4.16 -3.38
N GLU A 44 5.81 3.44 -3.08
CA GLU A 44 6.33 3.35 -1.71
C GLU A 44 6.67 4.72 -1.14
N ASP A 45 7.37 5.56 -1.91
CA ASP A 45 7.74 6.90 -1.47
C ASP A 45 6.51 7.77 -1.22
N LYS A 46 5.51 7.70 -2.10
CA LYS A 46 4.25 8.41 -1.94
C LYS A 46 3.44 7.94 -0.72
N LEU A 47 3.45 6.64 -0.42
CA LEU A 47 2.72 6.08 0.73
C LEU A 47 3.34 6.53 2.06
N LYS A 48 4.64 6.81 2.12
CA LYS A 48 5.30 7.38 3.31
C LYS A 48 4.75 8.76 3.66
N ASP A 49 4.35 9.56 2.67
CA ASP A 49 3.72 10.87 2.87
C ASP A 49 2.28 10.76 3.43
N TYR A 50 1.70 9.55 3.43
CA TYR A 50 0.31 9.27 3.82
C TYR A 50 0.16 8.51 5.13
N LEU A 51 1.20 8.50 5.98
CA LEU A 51 1.14 7.96 7.35
C LEU A 51 0.37 8.88 8.31
N ASN A 52 -0.87 9.19 7.93
CA ASN A 52 -1.73 10.12 8.64
C ASN A 52 -2.62 9.38 9.65
N ARG A 53 -2.90 10.02 10.80
CA ARG A 53 -3.81 9.51 11.84
C ARG A 53 -5.09 10.32 11.97
N ASP A 54 -5.02 11.61 11.64
CA ASP A 54 -6.06 12.60 11.89
C ASP A 54 -6.29 13.55 10.70
N LYS A 55 -5.59 13.31 9.58
CA LYS A 55 -5.71 14.10 8.35
C LYS A 55 -5.80 13.22 7.12
N LEU A 56 -6.44 13.74 6.07
CA LEU A 56 -6.55 13.02 4.81
C LEU A 56 -5.25 13.13 3.99
N PRO A 57 -4.91 12.10 3.19
CA PRO A 57 -5.63 10.83 3.07
C PRO A 57 -5.34 9.89 4.27
N LEU A 58 -6.36 9.15 4.72
CA LEU A 58 -6.22 8.03 5.65
C LEU A 58 -6.23 6.72 4.85
N ILE A 59 -5.23 5.87 5.07
CA ILE A 59 -5.13 4.56 4.41
C ILE A 59 -5.44 3.49 5.44
N LEU A 60 -6.48 2.70 5.16
CA LEU A 60 -6.89 1.56 5.98
C LEU A 60 -6.30 0.28 5.42
N LEU A 61 -5.79 -0.56 6.30
CA LEU A 61 -5.33 -1.92 6.01
C LEU A 61 -6.30 -2.90 6.64
N ALA A 62 -6.63 -3.95 5.90
CA ALA A 62 -7.26 -5.12 6.47
C ALA A 62 -6.17 -6.03 7.02
N THR A 63 -6.28 -6.36 8.30
CA THR A 63 -5.39 -7.29 8.97
C THR A 63 -6.13 -8.50 9.48
N ASP A 64 -5.41 -9.61 9.57
CA ASP A 64 -5.92 -10.85 10.15
C ASP A 64 -4.92 -11.40 11.15
N GLN A 65 -5.43 -12.03 12.20
CA GLN A 65 -4.60 -12.74 13.17
C GLN A 65 -4.20 -14.07 12.53
N ASP A 66 -2.90 -14.36 12.52
CA ASP A 66 -2.43 -15.69 12.12
C ASP A 66 -2.62 -16.70 13.26
N GLU A 67 -2.48 -17.98 12.94
CA GLU A 67 -2.67 -19.08 13.91
C GLU A 67 -1.61 -19.08 15.03
N ASP A 68 -0.49 -18.39 14.81
CA ASP A 68 0.63 -18.24 15.76
C ASP A 68 0.51 -16.96 16.61
N GLY A 69 -0.57 -16.19 16.46
CA GLY A 69 -0.85 -14.95 17.20
C GLY A 69 -0.20 -13.68 16.63
N GLY A 70 0.47 -13.77 15.48
CA GLY A 70 0.94 -12.63 14.70
C GLY A 70 -0.20 -11.95 13.94
N THR A 71 0.08 -10.77 13.39
CA THR A 71 -0.90 -9.97 12.62
C THR A 71 -0.39 -9.77 11.20
N ARG A 72 -1.06 -10.37 10.22
CA ARG A 72 -0.74 -10.25 8.79
C ARG A 72 -1.61 -9.19 8.11
N VAL A 73 -1.03 -8.44 7.17
CA VAL A 73 -1.78 -7.55 6.28
C VAL A 73 -2.29 -8.38 5.10
N ILE A 74 -3.60 -8.34 4.88
CA ILE A 74 -4.27 -9.11 3.82
C ILE A 74 -4.73 -8.24 2.65
N ALA A 75 -4.95 -6.93 2.88
CA ALA A 75 -5.22 -5.93 1.84
C ALA A 75 -4.95 -4.51 2.37
#